data_AF-A0A9E2IE99-F1
#
_entry.id   AF-A0A9E2IE99-F1
#
_cell.length_a   1.000
_cell.length_b   1.000
_cell.length_c   1.000
_cell.angle_alpha   90.00
_cell.angle_beta   90.00
_cell.angle_gamma   90.00
#
_symmetry.space_group_name_H-M   'P 1'
#
loop_
_entity.id
_entity.type
_entity.pdbx_description
1 polymer ?
#
loop_
_entity_poly.entity_id
_entity_poly.type
_entity_poly.pdbx_seq_one_letter_code
_entity_poly.pdbx_strand_id
1 'polypeptide(L)'
;DIIRFSSDNERLTLKLKNLRHEVFEAIKDLRKEHLEELVSSRDLNDVGYKSTESEKKRDNLVDLFLANTQRGKESLRVLEEVLKLFDQALSQKFKKFRFKLYEIEKTAVKELENICNS
;
A
#
# COMPACT_ATOMS: atom_id res chain seq x y z
N ASP A 1 9.57 0.48 4.41
CA ASP A 1 10.55 0.40 5.52
C ASP A 1 11.06 -1.01 5.79
N ILE A 2 10.20 -2.04 5.82
CA ILE A 2 10.63 -3.43 6.03
C ILE A 2 11.85 -3.79 5.16
N ILE A 3 11.72 -3.73 3.83
CA ILE A 3 12.84 -3.99 2.90
C ILE A 3 14.06 -3.10 3.15
N ARG A 4 13.85 -1.82 3.46
CA ARG A 4 14.96 -0.89 3.72
C ARG A 4 15.78 -1.28 4.95
N PHE A 5 15.11 -1.80 5.99
CA PHE A 5 15.77 -2.16 7.25
C PHE A 5 16.18 -3.62 7.31
N SER A 6 15.57 -4.49 6.50
CA SER A 6 15.84 -5.92 6.54
C SER A 6 16.85 -6.37 5.49
N SER A 7 16.93 -5.71 4.33
CA SER A 7 17.65 -6.28 3.17
C SER A 7 18.69 -5.38 2.50
N ASP A 8 18.95 -4.15 2.94
CA ASP A 8 19.83 -3.15 2.29
C ASP A 8 19.68 -3.05 0.75
N ASN A 9 18.56 -3.54 0.22
CA ASN A 9 18.34 -3.71 -1.21
C ASN A 9 17.85 -2.37 -1.75
N GLU A 10 18.80 -1.54 -2.19
CA GLU A 10 18.53 -0.20 -2.70
C GLU A 10 17.52 -0.19 -3.84
N ARG A 11 17.59 -1.19 -4.73
CA ARG A 11 16.70 -1.30 -5.89
C ARG A 11 15.24 -1.53 -5.48
N LEU A 12 14.99 -2.48 -4.57
CA LEU A 12 13.62 -2.72 -4.07
C LEU A 12 13.09 -1.55 -3.25
N THR A 13 13.96 -0.98 -2.41
CA THR A 13 13.64 0.22 -1.63
C THR A 13 13.23 1.38 -2.54
N LEU A 14 13.98 1.61 -3.63
CA LEU A 14 13.69 2.65 -4.59
C LEU A 14 12.38 2.38 -5.35
N LYS A 15 12.11 1.13 -5.77
CA LYS A 15 10.82 0.77 -6.41
C LYS A 15 9.62 1.08 -5.50
N LEU A 16 9.70 0.72 -4.22
CA LEU A 16 8.65 1.01 -3.24
C LEU A 16 8.49 2.52 -3.02
N LYS A 17 9.61 3.25 -2.89
CA LYS A 17 9.60 4.72 -2.74
C LYS A 17 8.96 5.40 -3.93
N ASN A 18 9.33 4.98 -5.15
CA ASN A 18 8.79 5.54 -6.38
C ASN A 18 7.31 5.25 -6.52
N LEU A 19 6.86 4.01 -6.28
CA LEU A 19 5.43 3.68 -6.32
C LEU A 19 4.63 4.54 -5.33
N ARG A 20 5.13 4.71 -4.10
CA ARG A 20 4.48 5.58 -3.10
C ARG A 20 4.39 7.02 -3.59
N HIS A 21 5.44 7.54 -4.21
CA HIS A 21 5.45 8.89 -4.75
C HIS A 21 4.50 9.04 -5.94
N GLU A 22 4.49 8.09 -6.87
CA GLU A 22 3.55 8.07 -8.00
C GLU A 22 2.09 8.06 -7.53
N VAL A 23 1.75 7.24 -6.53
CA VAL A 23 0.41 7.21 -5.94
C VAL A 23 0.07 8.56 -5.31
N PHE A 24 0.99 9.16 -4.56
CA PHE A 24 0.79 10.46 -3.93
C PHE A 24 0.54 11.57 -4.95
N GLU A 25 1.37 11.66 -6.01
CA GLU A 25 1.21 12.67 -7.05
C GLU A 25 -0.09 12.46 -7.83
N ALA A 26 -0.52 11.21 -8.05
CA ALA A 26 -1.76 10.91 -8.76
C ALA A 26 -3.03 11.43 -8.06
N ILE A 27 -3.02 11.58 -6.73
CA ILE A 27 -4.18 12.07 -5.96
C ILE A 27 -3.93 13.43 -5.32
N LYS A 28 -2.81 14.08 -5.64
CA LYS A 28 -2.37 15.30 -4.97
C LYS A 28 -3.39 16.42 -5.08
N ASP A 29 -3.97 16.60 -6.27
CA ASP A 29 -4.90 17.68 -6.54
C ASP A 29 -6.27 17.38 -5.92
N LEU A 30 -6.80 16.16 -6.10
CA LEU A 30 -7.98 15.66 -5.37
C LEU A 30 -7.87 15.84 -3.85
N ARG A 31 -6.69 15.53 -3.29
CA ARG A 31 -6.44 15.72 -1.86
C ARG A 31 -6.40 17.17 -1.43
N LYS A 32 -5.93 18.08 -2.28
CA LYS A 32 -5.90 19.52 -1.97
C LYS A 32 -7.30 20.10 -2.03
N GLU A 33 -8.08 19.72 -3.03
CA GLU A 33 -9.45 20.19 -3.24
C GLU A 33 -10.39 19.72 -2.13
N HIS A 34 -10.26 18.47 -1.67
CA HIS A 34 -11.17 17.87 -0.70
C HIS A 34 -10.55 17.63 0.69
N LEU A 35 -9.46 18.32 1.04
CA LEU A 35 -8.72 18.03 2.28
C LEU A 35 -9.60 18.16 3.53
N GLU A 36 -10.38 19.24 3.61
CA GLU A 36 -11.23 19.55 4.76
C GLU A 36 -12.36 18.51 4.92
N GLU A 37 -12.99 18.11 3.82
CA GLU A 37 -14.01 17.05 3.79
C GLU A 37 -13.43 15.68 4.19
N LEU A 38 -12.24 15.34 3.69
CA LEU A 38 -11.55 14.09 4.03
C LEU A 38 -11.11 14.02 5.50
N VAL A 39 -10.76 15.16 6.10
CA VAL A 39 -10.40 15.22 7.53
C VAL A 39 -11.65 15.19 8.40
N SER A 40 -12.68 15.95 8.04
CA SER A 40 -13.94 16.03 8.81
C SER A 40 -14.77 14.74 8.77
N SER A 41 -14.64 13.93 7.73
CA SER A 41 -15.28 12.61 7.62
C SER A 41 -14.62 11.51 8.45
N ARG A 42 -13.49 11.78 9.12
CA ARG A 42 -12.87 10.81 10.04
C ARG A 42 -13.64 10.75 11.35
N ASP A 43 -14.39 9.68 11.54
CA ASP A 43 -15.02 9.34 12.82
C ASP A 43 -14.17 8.31 13.58
N LEU A 44 -13.87 8.58 14.85
CA LEU A 44 -13.17 7.66 15.73
C LEU A 44 -14.04 6.47 16.16
N ASN A 45 -15.36 6.56 15.97
CA ASN A 45 -16.33 5.50 16.23
C ASN A 45 -16.64 4.64 14.99
N ASP A 46 -15.83 4.75 13.93
CA ASP A 46 -15.98 3.93 12.73
C ASP A 46 -15.98 2.43 13.11
N VAL A 47 -16.84 1.67 12.45
CA VAL A 47 -17.01 0.22 12.65
C VAL A 47 -15.71 -0.57 12.44
N GLY A 48 -14.72 0.03 11.75
CA GLY A 48 -13.36 -0.50 11.58
C GLY A 48 -12.43 -0.35 12.79
N TYR A 49 -12.85 0.26 13.90
CA TYR A 49 -11.99 0.54 15.07
C TYR A 49 -11.46 -0.73 15.76
N LYS A 50 -12.16 -1.86 15.65
CA LYS A 50 -11.76 -3.09 16.33
C LYS A 50 -10.67 -3.83 15.55
N SER A 51 -9.45 -3.81 16.07
CA SER A 51 -8.38 -4.70 15.60
C SER A 51 -8.77 -6.16 15.80
N THR A 52 -8.58 -6.97 14.77
CA THR A 52 -8.78 -8.42 14.85
C THR A 52 -7.57 -9.09 15.47
N GLU A 53 -7.73 -10.26 16.08
CA GLU A 53 -6.61 -11.03 16.66
C GLU A 53 -5.52 -11.36 15.62
N SER A 54 -5.90 -11.49 14.34
CA SER A 54 -4.99 -11.66 13.21
C SER A 54 -4.11 -10.43 12.93
N GLU A 55 -4.42 -9.25 13.48
CA GLU A 55 -3.55 -8.08 13.39
C GLU A 55 -2.45 -8.08 14.47
N LYS A 56 -2.60 -8.86 15.54
CA LYS A 56 -1.76 -8.81 16.73
C LYS A 56 -0.55 -9.73 16.71
N LYS A 57 -0.55 -10.78 15.87
CA LYS A 57 0.58 -11.71 15.72
C LYS A 57 1.11 -11.71 14.30
N ARG A 58 2.44 -11.68 14.16
CA ARG A 58 3.20 -11.89 12.92
C ARG A 58 4.36 -12.80 13.25
N ASP A 59 4.50 -13.87 12.49
CA ASP A 59 5.43 -14.94 12.84
C ASP A 59 6.84 -14.67 12.27
N ASN A 60 6.95 -13.94 11.16
CA ASN A 60 8.24 -13.56 10.56
C ASN A 60 8.14 -12.28 9.68
N LEU A 61 9.28 -11.86 9.12
CA LEU A 61 9.37 -10.68 8.24
C LEU A 61 8.56 -10.82 6.95
N VAL A 62 8.45 -12.02 6.39
CA VAL A 62 7.67 -12.30 5.18
C VAL A 62 6.18 -12.08 5.47
N ASP A 63 5.65 -12.62 6.56
CA ASP A 63 4.25 -12.44 6.97
C ASP A 63 3.94 -10.98 7.31
N LEU A 64 4.89 -10.29 7.96
CA LEU A 64 4.77 -8.86 8.21
C LEU A 64 4.67 -8.09 6.89
N PHE A 65 5.56 -8.39 5.93
CA PHE A 65 5.59 -7.73 4.63
C PHE A 65 4.34 -8.01 3.81
N LEU A 66 3.94 -9.28 3.68
CA LEU A 66 2.77 -9.71 2.91
C LEU A 66 1.48 -9.06 3.39
N ALA A 67 1.23 -8.99 4.70
CA ALA A 67 0.01 -8.36 5.17
C ALA A 67 0.07 -6.82 5.08
N ASN A 68 1.26 -6.19 5.08
CA ASN A 68 1.37 -4.76 4.76
C ASN A 68 1.10 -4.47 3.28
N THR A 69 1.68 -5.27 2.38
CA THR A 69 1.44 -5.13 0.94
C THR A 69 0.00 -5.48 0.57
N GLN A 70 -0.64 -6.44 1.25
CA GLN A 70 -2.07 -6.73 1.08
C GLN A 70 -2.94 -5.53 1.42
N ARG A 71 -2.73 -4.88 2.57
CA ARG A 71 -3.44 -3.64 2.92
C ARG A 71 -3.23 -2.54 1.88
N GLY A 72 -2.00 -2.40 1.36
CA GLY A 72 -1.69 -1.49 0.27
C GLY A 72 -2.47 -1.81 -1.01
N LYS A 73 -2.54 -3.09 -1.40
CA LYS A 73 -3.30 -3.55 -2.58
C LYS A 73 -4.80 -3.30 -2.43
N GLU A 74 -5.37 -3.58 -1.25
CA GLU A 74 -6.78 -3.29 -0.98
C GLU A 74 -7.07 -1.78 -1.02
N SER A 75 -6.18 -0.97 -0.43
CA SER A 75 -6.32 0.50 -0.49
C SER A 75 -6.31 1.01 -1.94
N LEU A 76 -5.40 0.49 -2.77
CA LEU A 76 -5.35 0.82 -4.19
C LEU A 76 -6.58 0.33 -4.95
N ARG A 77 -7.13 -0.83 -4.58
CA ARG A 77 -8.35 -1.41 -5.16
C ARG A 77 -9.58 -0.56 -4.86
N VAL A 78 -9.73 -0.12 -3.61
CA VAL A 78 -10.82 0.77 -3.19
C VAL A 78 -10.76 2.08 -3.97
N LEU A 79 -9.59 2.72 -4.04
CA LEU A 79 -9.41 3.94 -4.83
C LEU A 79 -9.67 3.69 -6.32
N GLU A 80 -9.21 2.57 -6.89
CA GLU A 80 -9.50 2.16 -8.27
C GLU A 80 -11.02 2.13 -8.55
N GLU A 81 -11.81 1.48 -7.68
CA GLU A 81 -13.28 1.39 -7.86
C GLU A 81 -13.99 2.73 -7.66
N VAL A 82 -13.66 3.46 -6.60
CA VAL A 82 -14.27 4.78 -6.34
C VAL A 82 -14.05 5.70 -7.53
N LEU A 83 -12.83 5.72 -8.07
CA LEU A 83 -12.49 6.57 -9.21
C LEU A 83 -13.21 6.19 -10.50
N LYS A 84 -13.74 4.96 -10.67
CA LYS A 84 -14.55 4.65 -11.86
C LYS A 84 -15.80 5.52 -11.99
N LEU A 85 -16.27 6.08 -10.86
CA LEU A 85 -17.43 6.96 -10.83
C LEU A 85 -17.10 8.41 -11.23
N PHE A 86 -15.84 8.84 -11.05
CA PHE A 86 -15.46 10.25 -11.12
C PHE A 86 -14.36 10.55 -12.14
N ASP A 87 -13.40 9.64 -12.33
CA ASP A 87 -12.29 9.77 -13.26
C ASP A 87 -11.78 8.40 -13.73
N GLN A 88 -12.22 8.01 -14.94
CA GLN A 88 -11.85 6.75 -15.56
C GLN A 88 -10.34 6.65 -15.84
N ALA A 89 -9.68 7.75 -16.20
CA ALA A 89 -8.25 7.74 -16.50
C ALA A 89 -7.43 7.51 -15.22
N LEU A 90 -7.82 8.16 -14.12
CA LEU A 90 -7.19 7.98 -12.82
C LEU A 90 -7.48 6.58 -12.25
N SER A 91 -8.70 6.04 -12.43
CA SER A 91 -9.00 4.64 -12.10
C SER A 91 -8.03 3.65 -12.79
N GLN A 92 -7.78 3.82 -14.09
CA GLN A 92 -6.80 2.99 -14.80
C GLN A 92 -5.36 3.16 -14.27
N LYS A 93 -4.97 4.35 -13.79
CA LYS A 93 -3.67 4.54 -13.12
C LYS A 93 -3.61 3.76 -11.80
N PHE A 94 -4.67 3.80 -10.99
CA PHE A 94 -4.74 3.05 -9.73
C PHE A 94 -4.69 1.53 -9.94
N LYS A 95 -5.36 1.03 -10.98
CA LYS A 95 -5.19 -0.35 -11.43
C LYS A 95 -3.72 -0.66 -11.69
N LYS A 96 -3.02 0.18 -12.48
CA LYS A 96 -1.59 0.00 -12.77
C LYS A 96 -0.72 0.03 -11.51
N PHE A 97 -0.99 0.92 -10.55
CA PHE A 97 -0.26 0.93 -9.27
C PHE A 97 -0.43 -0.37 -8.49
N ARG A 98 -1.65 -0.93 -8.48
CA ARG A 98 -1.91 -2.22 -7.83
C ARG A 98 -1.11 -3.35 -8.51
N PHE A 99 -1.05 -3.38 -9.84
CA PHE A 99 -0.18 -4.29 -10.60
C PHE A 99 1.31 -4.11 -10.32
N LYS A 100 1.80 -2.87 -10.25
CA LYS A 100 3.19 -2.59 -9.84
C LYS A 100 3.47 -3.12 -8.44
N LEU A 101 2.53 -2.98 -7.50
CA LEU A 101 2.70 -3.48 -6.13
C LEU A 101 2.78 -5.01 -6.08
N TYR A 102 1.98 -5.74 -6.87
CA TYR A 102 2.10 -7.20 -6.98
C TYR A 102 3.50 -7.63 -7.46
N GLU A 103 4.06 -6.96 -8.46
CA GLU A 103 5.38 -7.31 -9.01
C GLU A 103 6.52 -7.00 -8.02
N ILE A 104 6.41 -5.88 -7.30
CA ILE A 104 7.33 -5.56 -6.21
C ILE A 104 7.22 -6.61 -5.09
N GLU A 105 6.01 -6.97 -4.70
CA GLU A 105 5.73 -7.97 -3.66
C GLU A 105 6.40 -9.31 -3.98
N LYS A 106 6.20 -9.85 -5.20
CA LYS A 106 6.82 -11.11 -5.63
C LYS A 106 8.35 -11.09 -5.52
N THR A 107 8.98 -9.97 -5.87
CA THR A 107 10.44 -9.86 -5.82
C THR A 107 10.93 -9.72 -4.38
N ALA A 108 10.21 -8.94 -3.57
CA ALA A 108 10.54 -8.68 -2.18
C ALA A 108 10.36 -9.90 -1.27
N VAL A 109 9.36 -10.75 -1.52
CA VAL A 109 9.16 -11.99 -0.77
C VAL A 109 10.37 -12.91 -0.91
N LYS A 110 10.86 -13.13 -2.13
CA LYS A 110 12.07 -13.95 -2.37
C LYS A 110 13.29 -13.43 -1.63
N GLU A 111 13.47 -12.12 -1.62
CA GLU A 111 14.56 -11.46 -0.89
C GLU A 111 14.45 -11.72 0.62
N LEU A 112 13.25 -11.55 1.17
CA LEU A 112 12.99 -11.75 2.60
C LEU A 112 13.11 -13.21 3.02
N GLU A 113 12.67 -14.15 2.18
CA GLU A 113 12.85 -15.59 2.40
C GLU A 113 14.33 -15.96 2.46
N ASN A 114 15.16 -15.42 1.56
CA ASN A 114 16.61 -15.65 1.60
C ASN A 114 17.20 -15.18 2.93
N ILE A 115 16.79 -14.02 3.44
CA ILE A 115 17.27 -13.48 4.72
C ILE A 115 16.80 -14.31 5.91
N CYS A 116 15.55 -14.78 5.89
CA CYS A 116 15.02 -15.59 7.00
C CYS A 116 15.60 -17.02 7.04
N ASN A 117 16.09 -17.52 5.90
CA ASN A 117 16.71 -18.84 5.77
C ASN A 117 18.24 -18.82 5.88
N SER A 118 18.85 -17.63 6.03
CA SER A 118 20.30 -17.43 6.24
C SER A 118 20.63 -17.35 7.72
#